data_AF-A0A3B9J1I0-F1
#
_entry.id   AF-A0A3B9J1I0-F1
#
_cell.length_a   1.000
_cell.length_b   1.000
_cell.length_c   1.000
_cell.angle_alpha   90.00
_cell.angle_beta   90.00
_cell.angle_gamma   90.00
#
_symmetry.space_group_name_H-M   'P 1'
#
loop_
_entity.id
_entity.type
_entity.pdbx_description
1 polymer ?
#
loop_
_entity_poly.entity_id
_entity_poly.type
_entity_poly.pdbx_seq_one_letter_code
_entity_poly.pdbx_strand_id
1 'polypeptide(L)'
;MYQKARDNSVPLDTIERAIKRGTGELEGVNYEQVNYEGYAPHGVAMFVDVLTDNRNRTGAEIRSVFSRAGGSLAEPGAVAWQFERKGVVTAPGTVDEDLIMMTALEAGAEDVVAEGDSWRITTEPSDTASVREALEASGIEVSSTDLTYLPQNVVELASSGEAAQVMAVMDALDDHDDVQGVYANFDISDEILAELT
;
A
#
# COMPACT_ATOMS: atom_id res chain seq x y z
N MET A 1 -1.52 -3.50 11.23
CA MET A 1 -2.39 -2.55 11.96
C MET A 1 -1.85 -2.23 13.36
N TYR A 2 -1.64 -3.23 14.23
CA TYR A 2 -1.13 -2.99 15.61
C TYR A 2 0.22 -2.28 15.64
N GLN A 3 1.22 -2.76 14.87
CA GLN A 3 2.54 -2.15 14.81
C GLN A 3 2.51 -0.72 14.24
N LYS A 4 1.91 -0.53 13.05
CA LYS A 4 1.66 0.79 12.44
C LYS A 4 0.96 1.79 13.39
N ALA A 5 0.02 1.33 14.21
CA ALA A 5 -0.64 2.18 15.21
C ALA A 5 0.28 2.57 16.38
N ARG A 6 1.16 1.67 16.83
CA ARG A 6 2.19 1.99 17.84
C ARG A 6 3.21 2.99 17.31
N ASP A 7 3.63 2.81 16.05
CA ASP A 7 4.61 3.69 15.40
C ASP A 7 4.04 5.11 15.21
N ASN A 8 2.72 5.24 15.04
CA ASN A 8 1.98 6.52 15.01
C ASN A 8 1.55 7.04 16.40
N SER A 9 2.10 6.50 17.49
CA SER A 9 1.80 6.94 18.87
C SER A 9 0.31 6.88 19.27
N VAL A 10 -0.48 5.97 18.68
CA VAL A 10 -1.87 5.77 19.08
C VAL A 10 -1.91 5.15 20.49
N PRO A 11 -2.69 5.70 21.44
CA PRO A 11 -2.83 5.13 22.78
C PRO A 11 -3.31 3.67 22.78
N LEU A 12 -2.68 2.81 23.59
CA LEU A 12 -2.97 1.36 23.64
C LEU A 12 -4.44 1.04 23.92
N ASP A 13 -5.09 1.82 24.78
CA ASP A 13 -6.50 1.67 25.13
C ASP A 13 -7.45 1.98 23.96
N THR A 14 -7.01 2.81 23.01
CA THR A 14 -7.73 3.11 21.77
C THR A 14 -7.59 1.97 20.78
N ILE A 15 -6.40 1.37 20.69
CA ILE A 15 -6.15 0.18 19.86
C ILE A 15 -6.98 -1.01 20.36
N GLU A 16 -6.97 -1.27 21.66
CA GLU A 16 -7.76 -2.37 22.24
C GLU A 16 -9.27 -2.20 22.04
N ARG A 17 -9.79 -0.96 22.15
CA ARG A 17 -11.19 -0.68 21.87
C ARG A 17 -11.55 -0.89 20.39
N ALA A 18 -10.66 -0.52 19.47
CA ALA A 18 -10.85 -0.77 18.04
C ALA A 18 -10.88 -2.27 17.73
N ILE A 19 -9.98 -3.06 18.35
CA ILE A 19 -9.96 -4.52 18.22
C ILE A 19 -11.28 -5.13 18.73
N LYS A 20 -11.74 -4.76 19.92
CA LYS A 20 -13.00 -5.28 20.50
C LYS A 20 -14.23 -4.94 19.69
N ARG A 21 -14.23 -3.77 19.02
CA ARG A 21 -15.31 -3.39 18.09
C ARG A 21 -15.25 -4.22 16.80
N GLY A 22 -14.06 -4.46 16.26
CA GLY A 22 -13.87 -5.29 15.07
C GLY A 22 -14.15 -6.78 15.28
N THR A 23 -13.99 -7.32 16.49
CA THR A 23 -14.30 -8.71 16.83
C THR A 23 -15.78 -8.95 17.19
N GLY A 24 -16.61 -7.90 17.21
CA GLY A 24 -18.04 -7.99 17.53
C GLY A 24 -18.33 -8.17 19.03
N GLU A 25 -17.34 -7.94 19.91
CA GLU A 25 -17.52 -8.00 21.37
C GLU A 25 -18.27 -6.78 21.95
N LEU A 26 -18.49 -5.74 21.13
CA LEU A 26 -19.25 -4.54 21.46
C LEU A 26 -20.37 -4.34 20.44
N GLU A 27 -21.58 -3.95 20.90
CA GLU A 27 -22.64 -3.47 19.99
C GLU A 27 -22.10 -2.27 19.18
N GLY A 28 -22.18 -2.36 17.85
CA GLY A 28 -21.59 -1.38 16.96
C GLY A 28 -21.98 -1.61 15.50
N VAL A 29 -21.47 -0.72 14.66
CA VAL A 29 -21.59 -0.80 13.20
C VAL A 29 -20.73 -1.96 12.70
N ASN A 30 -21.32 -2.88 11.92
CA ASN A 30 -20.59 -3.97 11.28
C ASN A 30 -19.88 -3.44 10.04
N TYR A 31 -18.56 -3.37 10.09
CA TYR A 31 -17.74 -3.05 8.93
C TYR A 31 -17.37 -4.34 8.18
N GLU A 32 -17.46 -4.30 6.86
CA GLU A 32 -17.00 -5.35 5.95
C GLU A 32 -15.84 -4.83 5.10
N GLN A 33 -14.88 -5.72 4.84
CA GLN A 33 -13.80 -5.44 3.90
C GLN A 33 -14.26 -5.79 2.48
N VAL A 34 -14.12 -4.83 1.56
CA VAL A 34 -14.51 -4.96 0.16
C VAL A 34 -13.37 -4.44 -0.69
N ASN A 35 -13.07 -5.14 -1.78
CA ASN A 35 -12.11 -4.65 -2.77
C ASN A 35 -12.88 -4.14 -4.00
N TYR A 36 -12.45 -2.99 -4.51
CA TYR A 36 -12.87 -2.47 -5.80
C TYR A 36 -11.69 -2.46 -6.76
N GLU A 37 -12.00 -2.70 -8.02
CA GLU A 37 -11.02 -2.87 -9.08
C GLU A 37 -11.35 -1.90 -10.20
N GLY A 38 -10.33 -1.32 -10.83
CA GLY A 38 -10.54 -0.35 -11.88
C GLY A 38 -9.28 -0.03 -12.66
N TYR A 39 -9.44 0.90 -13.58
CA TYR A 39 -8.35 1.46 -14.37
C TYR A 39 -8.36 2.98 -14.29
N ALA A 40 -7.20 3.57 -14.04
CA ALA A 40 -6.92 4.96 -14.30
C ALA A 40 -6.61 5.19 -15.80
N PRO A 41 -6.42 6.45 -16.24
CA PRO A 41 -5.87 6.75 -17.56
C PRO A 41 -4.61 5.94 -17.88
N HIS A 42 -4.32 5.80 -19.18
CA HIS A 42 -3.13 5.09 -19.70
C HIS A 42 -3.09 3.59 -19.39
N GLY A 43 -4.20 3.01 -18.97
CA GLY A 43 -4.32 1.57 -18.71
C GLY A 43 -3.72 1.13 -17.38
N VAL A 44 -3.42 2.08 -16.49
CA VAL A 44 -2.94 1.79 -15.13
C VAL A 44 -4.04 1.08 -14.36
N ALA A 45 -3.75 -0.13 -13.92
CA ALA A 45 -4.62 -0.91 -13.05
C ALA A 45 -4.63 -0.32 -11.63
N MET A 46 -5.81 -0.29 -11.02
CA MET A 46 -6.01 0.17 -9.64
C MET A 46 -6.78 -0.86 -8.83
N PHE A 47 -6.24 -1.20 -7.68
CA PHE A 47 -6.85 -2.05 -6.66
C PHE A 47 -7.12 -1.19 -5.42
N VAL A 48 -8.36 -1.14 -4.97
CA VAL A 48 -8.80 -0.26 -3.87
C VAL A 48 -9.33 -1.13 -2.73
N ASP A 49 -8.63 -1.10 -1.60
CA ASP A 49 -9.05 -1.78 -0.37
C ASP A 49 -9.96 -0.84 0.45
N VAL A 50 -11.14 -1.33 0.81
CA VAL A 50 -12.20 -0.55 1.45
C VAL A 50 -12.70 -1.26 2.70
N LEU A 51 -12.93 -0.49 3.76
CA LEU A 51 -13.61 -0.93 4.97
C LEU A 51 -14.88 -0.09 5.16
N THR A 52 -16.05 -0.68 4.93
CA THR A 52 -17.33 0.03 4.88
C THR A 52 -18.41 -0.68 5.67
N ASP A 53 -19.38 0.07 6.17
CA ASP A 53 -20.62 -0.46 6.76
C ASP A 53 -21.79 -0.53 5.78
N ASN A 54 -21.57 -0.07 4.54
CA ASN A 54 -22.59 -0.03 3.49
C ASN A 54 -21.98 -0.15 2.09
N ARG A 55 -21.74 -1.39 1.65
CA ARG A 55 -21.19 -1.71 0.32
C ARG A 55 -21.93 -1.10 -0.86
N ASN A 56 -23.25 -0.92 -0.78
CA ASN A 56 -24.04 -0.34 -1.88
C ASN A 56 -23.77 1.16 -2.04
N ARG A 57 -23.69 1.88 -0.93
CA ARG A 57 -23.32 3.31 -0.91
C ARG A 57 -21.90 3.47 -1.42
N THR A 58 -20.94 2.80 -0.79
CA THR A 58 -19.52 2.95 -1.11
C THR A 58 -19.23 2.54 -2.55
N GLY A 59 -19.82 1.45 -3.05
CA GLY A 59 -19.65 1.05 -4.44
C GLY A 59 -20.15 2.07 -5.46
N ALA A 60 -21.23 2.80 -5.15
CA ALA A 60 -21.72 3.89 -5.99
C ALA A 60 -20.81 5.12 -5.93
N GLU A 61 -20.31 5.46 -4.74
CA GLU A 61 -19.39 6.58 -4.52
C GLU A 61 -18.04 6.34 -5.20
N ILE A 62 -17.42 5.18 -5.00
CA ILE A 62 -16.16 4.78 -5.67
C ILE A 62 -16.30 4.83 -7.19
N ARG A 63 -17.41 4.30 -7.75
CA ARG A 63 -17.68 4.39 -9.20
C ARG A 63 -17.75 5.85 -9.67
N SER A 64 -18.37 6.72 -8.89
CA SER A 64 -18.47 8.16 -9.19
C SER A 64 -17.12 8.86 -9.07
N VAL A 65 -16.27 8.45 -8.13
CA VAL A 65 -14.90 8.97 -7.97
C VAL A 65 -14.08 8.64 -9.21
N PHE A 66 -13.98 7.35 -9.59
CA PHE A 66 -13.30 6.92 -10.81
C PHE A 66 -13.77 7.72 -12.04
N SER A 67 -15.09 7.77 -12.28
CA SER A 67 -15.65 8.44 -13.45
C SER A 67 -15.34 9.94 -13.50
N ARG A 68 -15.33 10.63 -12.36
CA ARG A 68 -15.05 12.08 -12.30
C ARG A 68 -13.57 12.40 -12.47
N ALA A 69 -12.69 11.55 -11.95
CA ALA A 69 -11.25 11.72 -12.04
C ALA A 69 -10.63 11.20 -13.36
N GLY A 70 -11.44 10.56 -14.22
CA GLY A 70 -11.01 10.10 -15.55
C GLY A 70 -10.63 8.62 -15.62
N GLY A 71 -10.85 7.85 -14.56
CA GLY A 71 -10.74 6.40 -14.55
C GLY A 71 -12.09 5.68 -14.76
N SER A 72 -12.08 4.36 -14.60
CA SER A 72 -13.26 3.50 -14.72
C SER A 72 -13.21 2.35 -13.73
N LEU A 73 -14.35 2.07 -13.09
CA LEU A 73 -14.51 0.89 -12.25
C LEU A 73 -14.71 -0.36 -13.13
N ALA A 74 -13.99 -1.42 -12.81
CA ALA A 74 -14.06 -2.72 -13.46
C ALA A 74 -14.86 -3.74 -12.62
N GLU A 75 -15.11 -4.90 -13.22
CA GLU A 75 -15.71 -6.04 -12.52
C GLU A 75 -14.69 -6.71 -11.58
N PRO A 76 -15.14 -7.38 -10.50
CA PRO A 76 -14.26 -8.13 -9.62
C PRO A 76 -13.42 -9.17 -10.37
N GLY A 77 -12.14 -9.24 -10.07
CA GLY A 77 -11.14 -10.11 -10.70
C GLY A 77 -10.48 -9.55 -11.97
N ALA A 78 -10.82 -8.34 -12.41
CA ALA A 78 -10.24 -7.73 -13.61
C ALA A 78 -8.74 -7.42 -13.45
N VAL A 79 -8.33 -6.92 -12.29
CA VAL A 79 -6.95 -6.50 -12.02
C VAL A 79 -6.34 -7.15 -10.80
N ALA A 80 -7.12 -7.73 -9.89
CA ALA A 80 -6.63 -8.31 -8.64
C ALA A 80 -5.48 -9.30 -8.81
N TRP A 81 -5.49 -10.07 -9.91
CA TRP A 81 -4.43 -11.04 -10.23
C TRP A 81 -3.07 -10.39 -10.53
N GLN A 82 -3.03 -9.09 -10.82
CA GLN A 82 -1.80 -8.33 -11.05
C GLN A 82 -1.15 -7.86 -9.75
N PHE A 83 -1.80 -8.02 -8.59
CA PHE A 83 -1.32 -7.52 -7.31
C PHE A 83 -1.11 -8.65 -6.31
N GLU A 84 0.00 -8.60 -5.60
CA GLU A 84 0.32 -9.55 -4.54
C GLU A 84 0.44 -8.85 -3.21
N ARG A 85 -0.15 -9.44 -2.17
CA ARG A 85 -0.01 -8.92 -0.82
C ARG A 85 1.38 -9.27 -0.31
N LYS A 86 2.19 -8.25 -0.03
CA LYS A 86 3.58 -8.39 0.43
C LYS A 86 3.83 -7.52 1.66
N GLY A 87 4.87 -7.86 2.41
CA GLY A 87 5.46 -6.93 3.36
C GLY A 87 6.60 -6.16 2.72
N VAL A 88 6.64 -4.86 2.98
CA VAL A 88 7.72 -3.97 2.55
C VAL A 88 8.35 -3.35 3.77
N VAL A 89 9.65 -3.59 3.95
CA VAL A 89 10.47 -2.97 4.99
C VAL A 89 11.43 -1.99 4.30
N THR A 90 11.54 -0.77 4.81
CA THR A 90 12.45 0.24 4.27
C THR A 90 13.56 0.53 5.27
N ALA A 91 14.78 0.68 4.77
CA ALA A 91 15.95 1.10 5.56
C ALA A 91 16.72 2.23 4.83
N PRO A 92 17.55 3.02 5.52
CA PRO A 92 18.33 4.09 4.89
C PRO A 92 19.35 3.55 3.87
N GLY A 93 19.51 4.21 2.73
CA GLY A 93 20.47 3.83 1.68
C GLY A 93 21.94 3.98 2.10
N THR A 94 22.22 4.58 3.25
CA THR A 94 23.55 4.65 3.87
C THR A 94 24.00 3.33 4.49
N VAL A 95 23.11 2.34 4.60
CA VAL A 95 23.44 1.00 5.10
C VAL A 95 24.26 0.27 4.05
N ASP A 96 25.30 -0.44 4.50
CA ASP A 96 26.15 -1.28 3.65
C ASP A 96 25.35 -2.37 2.93
N GLU A 97 25.58 -2.50 1.62
CA GLU A 97 24.84 -3.39 0.71
C GLU A 97 24.98 -4.87 1.13
N ASP A 98 26.21 -5.32 1.35
CA ASP A 98 26.47 -6.72 1.73
C ASP A 98 25.79 -7.06 3.05
N LEU A 99 25.87 -6.15 4.04
CA LEU A 99 25.23 -6.34 5.32
C LEU A 99 23.71 -6.45 5.20
N ILE A 100 23.05 -5.51 4.52
CA ILE A 100 21.59 -5.49 4.45
C ILE A 100 21.03 -6.65 3.64
N MET A 101 21.65 -6.98 2.51
CA MET A 101 21.22 -8.09 1.67
C MET A 101 21.35 -9.42 2.43
N MET A 102 22.49 -9.66 3.07
CA MET A 102 22.72 -10.89 3.82
C MET A 102 21.73 -11.03 4.98
N THR A 103 21.59 -9.98 5.82
CA THR A 103 20.70 -10.01 6.98
C THR A 103 19.23 -10.20 6.57
N ALA A 104 18.76 -9.49 5.54
CA ALA A 104 17.37 -9.56 5.12
C ALA A 104 17.03 -10.93 4.50
N LEU A 105 17.86 -11.43 3.58
CA LEU A 105 17.61 -12.69 2.88
C LEU A 105 17.67 -13.89 3.84
N GLU A 106 18.61 -13.91 4.80
CA GLU A 106 18.66 -14.96 5.82
C GLU A 106 17.42 -14.97 6.73
N ALA A 107 16.78 -13.81 6.91
CA ALA A 107 15.59 -13.65 7.74
C ALA A 107 14.26 -13.92 7.01
N GLY A 108 14.31 -14.25 5.70
CA GLY A 108 13.14 -14.58 4.89
C GLY A 108 12.69 -13.49 3.92
N ALA A 109 13.53 -12.50 3.61
CA ALA A 109 13.23 -11.57 2.53
C ALA A 109 13.23 -12.27 1.17
N GLU A 110 12.31 -11.85 0.30
CA GLU A 110 12.20 -12.32 -1.08
C GLU A 110 13.09 -11.51 -2.02
N ASP A 111 13.20 -10.20 -1.77
CA ASP A 111 13.96 -9.28 -2.60
C ASP A 111 14.49 -8.09 -1.80
N VAL A 112 15.63 -7.55 -2.23
CA VAL A 112 16.29 -6.37 -1.64
C VAL A 112 16.81 -5.49 -2.76
N VAL A 113 16.25 -4.28 -2.88
CA VAL A 113 16.52 -3.36 -3.99
C VAL A 113 16.88 -1.99 -3.46
N ALA A 114 17.92 -1.37 -4.04
CA ALA A 114 18.26 0.03 -3.79
C ALA A 114 17.26 0.95 -4.49
N GLU A 115 16.79 1.97 -3.77
CA GLU A 115 15.76 2.91 -4.19
C GLU A 115 16.10 4.33 -3.79
N GLY A 116 16.76 5.06 -4.70
CA GLY A 116 17.27 6.39 -4.42
C GLY A 116 18.17 6.38 -3.17
N ASP A 117 17.70 7.03 -2.11
CA ASP A 117 18.39 7.14 -0.81
C ASP A 117 17.93 6.09 0.23
N SER A 118 17.30 5.01 -0.21
CA SER A 118 16.76 3.95 0.66
C SER A 118 16.98 2.55 0.10
N TRP A 119 16.82 1.55 0.97
CA TRP A 119 16.68 0.15 0.59
C TRP A 119 15.24 -0.28 0.76
N ARG A 120 14.67 -0.93 -0.25
CA ARG A 120 13.40 -1.64 -0.16
C ARG A 120 13.66 -3.13 0.00
N ILE A 121 13.09 -3.71 1.06
CA ILE A 121 13.13 -5.14 1.34
C ILE A 121 11.71 -5.69 1.22
N THR A 122 11.49 -6.57 0.25
CA THR A 122 10.20 -7.22 0.00
C THR A 122 10.16 -8.59 0.66
N THR A 123 9.02 -8.94 1.25
CA THR A 123 8.83 -10.17 2.04
C THR A 123 7.44 -10.74 1.78
N GLU A 124 7.27 -12.04 2.03
CA GLU A 124 5.93 -12.57 2.31
C GLU A 124 5.36 -11.90 3.58
N PRO A 125 4.03 -11.63 3.66
CA PRO A 125 3.43 -10.98 4.83
C PRO A 125 3.68 -11.67 6.17
N SER A 126 3.91 -12.99 6.16
CA SER A 126 4.22 -13.77 7.37
C SER A 126 5.63 -13.52 7.90
N ASP A 127 6.56 -13.14 7.01
CA ASP A 127 7.99 -13.09 7.28
C ASP A 127 8.45 -11.65 7.55
N THR A 128 7.58 -10.66 7.30
CA THR A 128 7.86 -9.24 7.51
C THR A 128 8.35 -8.93 8.93
N ALA A 129 7.76 -9.57 9.94
CA ALA A 129 8.15 -9.35 11.34
C ALA A 129 9.56 -9.90 11.63
N SER A 130 9.88 -11.11 11.17
CA SER A 130 11.20 -11.70 11.39
C SER A 130 12.30 -10.93 10.66
N VAL A 131 12.03 -10.46 9.43
CA VAL A 131 12.96 -9.63 8.67
C VAL A 131 13.23 -8.31 9.38
N ARG A 132 12.18 -7.62 9.84
CA ARG A 132 12.31 -6.38 10.62
C ARG A 132 13.17 -6.58 11.87
N GLU A 133 12.88 -7.62 12.65
CA GLU A 133 13.61 -7.94 13.87
C GLU A 133 15.09 -8.28 13.61
N ALA A 134 15.39 -9.01 12.53
CA ALA A 134 16.75 -9.36 12.15
C ALA A 134 17.59 -8.14 11.74
N LEU A 135 16.97 -7.21 11.00
CA LEU A 135 17.60 -5.93 10.62
C LEU A 135 17.94 -5.10 11.86
N GLU A 136 16.96 -4.91 12.76
CA GLU A 136 17.16 -4.16 14.00
C GLU A 136 18.24 -4.81 14.91
N ALA A 137 18.24 -6.14 15.02
CA ALA A 137 19.24 -6.88 15.78
C ALA A 137 20.67 -6.75 15.20
N SER A 138 20.78 -6.50 13.90
CA SER A 138 22.05 -6.26 13.19
C SER A 138 22.49 -4.79 13.26
N GLY A 139 21.76 -3.95 13.99
CA GLY A 139 22.05 -2.52 14.12
C GLY A 139 21.58 -1.67 12.94
N ILE A 140 20.76 -2.22 12.05
CA ILE A 140 20.16 -1.50 10.93
C ILE A 140 18.87 -0.84 11.43
N GLU A 141 18.79 0.48 11.30
CA GLU A 141 17.57 1.22 11.62
C GLU A 141 16.51 0.98 10.53
N VAL A 142 15.35 0.46 10.93
CA VAL A 142 14.21 0.30 10.03
C VAL A 142 13.43 1.60 9.98
N SER A 143 13.34 2.20 8.79
CA SER A 143 12.62 3.44 8.54
C SER A 143 11.10 3.25 8.52
N SER A 144 10.63 2.16 7.90
CA SER A 144 9.21 1.82 7.87
C SER A 144 8.97 0.32 7.67
N THR A 145 7.75 -0.11 7.96
CA THR A 145 7.28 -1.48 7.72
C THR A 145 5.80 -1.45 7.39
N ASP A 146 5.46 -1.87 6.17
CA ASP A 146 4.10 -1.85 5.66
C ASP A 146 3.70 -3.22 5.12
N LEU A 147 2.42 -3.55 5.28
CA LEU A 147 1.78 -4.65 4.55
C LEU A 147 0.95 -4.01 3.45
N THR A 148 1.31 -4.28 2.20
CA THR A 148 0.80 -3.57 1.02
C THR A 148 0.51 -4.55 -0.11
N TYR A 149 -0.09 -4.07 -1.19
CA TYR A 149 -0.21 -4.80 -2.45
C TYR A 149 0.82 -4.27 -3.43
N LEU A 150 1.72 -5.14 -3.89
CA LEU A 150 2.70 -4.82 -4.93
C LEU A 150 2.24 -5.35 -6.28
N PRO A 151 2.39 -4.57 -7.36
CA PRO A 151 2.07 -5.03 -8.71
C PRO A 151 3.13 -6.01 -9.22
N GLN A 152 2.71 -7.05 -9.94
CA GLN A 152 3.59 -8.00 -10.63
C GLN A 152 4.27 -7.38 -11.86
N ASN A 153 3.61 -6.41 -12.50
CA ASN A 153 4.11 -5.71 -13.67
C ASN A 153 3.67 -4.25 -13.61
N VAL A 154 4.54 -3.34 -14.07
CA VAL A 154 4.29 -1.90 -14.06
C VAL A 154 3.99 -1.34 -15.44
N VAL A 155 3.30 -0.20 -15.47
CA VAL A 155 2.98 0.63 -16.63
C VAL A 155 3.76 1.93 -16.48
N GLU A 156 4.77 2.12 -17.33
CA GLU A 156 5.58 3.33 -17.34
C GLU A 156 4.75 4.53 -17.85
N LEU A 157 4.78 5.63 -17.10
CA LEU A 157 4.18 6.90 -17.48
C LEU A 157 5.26 7.83 -18.04
N ALA A 158 5.13 8.18 -19.31
CA ALA A 158 6.21 8.81 -20.08
C ALA A 158 6.24 10.34 -19.98
N SER A 159 5.29 10.95 -19.27
CA SER A 159 5.26 12.40 -19.07
C SER A 159 4.60 12.80 -17.75
N SER A 160 4.94 13.99 -17.27
CA SER A 160 4.29 14.62 -16.12
C SER A 160 2.79 14.80 -16.33
N GLY A 161 2.33 15.00 -17.57
CA GLY A 161 0.90 15.04 -17.88
C GLY A 161 0.18 13.70 -17.68
N GLU A 162 0.81 12.58 -18.04
CA GLU A 162 0.27 11.24 -17.82
C GLU A 162 0.25 10.89 -16.33
N ALA A 163 1.35 11.17 -15.64
CA ALA A 163 1.48 11.00 -14.19
C ALA A 163 0.44 11.81 -13.42
N ALA A 164 0.27 13.10 -13.74
CA ALA A 164 -0.75 13.95 -13.10
C ALA A 164 -2.17 13.42 -13.25
N GLN A 165 -2.51 12.85 -14.41
CA GLN A 165 -3.84 12.28 -14.66
C GLN A 165 -4.10 11.01 -13.82
N VAL A 166 -3.08 10.16 -13.66
CA VAL A 166 -3.19 8.94 -12.85
C VAL A 166 -3.23 9.30 -11.37
N MET A 167 -2.35 10.19 -10.91
CA MET A 167 -2.31 10.68 -9.52
C MET A 167 -3.63 11.32 -9.13
N ALA A 168 -4.26 12.11 -10.01
CA ALA A 168 -5.57 12.70 -9.73
C ALA A 168 -6.68 11.67 -9.44
N VAL A 169 -6.63 10.48 -10.06
CA VAL A 169 -7.57 9.38 -9.74
C VAL A 169 -7.21 8.75 -8.41
N MET A 170 -5.92 8.52 -8.17
CA MET A 170 -5.43 7.92 -6.93
C MET A 170 -5.77 8.79 -5.72
N ASP A 171 -5.45 10.08 -5.77
CA ASP A 171 -5.73 11.05 -4.70
C ASP A 171 -7.23 11.15 -4.42
N ALA A 172 -8.05 11.21 -5.48
CA ALA A 172 -9.51 11.30 -5.32
C ALA A 172 -10.13 10.04 -4.69
N LEU A 173 -9.51 8.87 -4.87
CA LEU A 173 -9.90 7.62 -4.22
C LEU A 173 -9.40 7.57 -2.78
N ASP A 174 -8.16 8.00 -2.51
CA ASP A 174 -7.56 8.00 -1.18
C ASP A 174 -8.27 8.98 -0.22
N ASP A 175 -8.81 10.08 -0.75
CA ASP A 175 -9.64 11.06 -0.03
C ASP A 175 -11.03 10.51 0.39
N HIS A 176 -11.41 9.30 -0.03
CA HIS A 176 -12.70 8.71 0.31
C HIS A 176 -12.67 8.05 1.69
N ASP A 177 -13.57 8.45 2.59
CA ASP A 177 -13.58 8.02 4.02
C ASP A 177 -13.53 6.50 4.25
N ASP A 178 -14.17 5.70 3.40
CA ASP A 178 -14.19 4.23 3.51
C ASP A 178 -12.93 3.55 2.93
N VAL A 179 -12.09 4.25 2.15
CA VAL A 179 -10.89 3.69 1.51
C VAL A 179 -9.78 3.54 2.54
N GLN A 180 -9.13 2.38 2.53
CA GLN A 180 -8.00 2.05 3.42
C GLN A 180 -6.66 2.08 2.69
N GLY A 181 -6.68 1.90 1.37
CA GLY A 181 -5.51 2.03 0.51
C GLY A 181 -5.85 1.89 -0.96
N VAL A 182 -5.14 2.65 -1.78
CA VAL A 182 -5.19 2.59 -3.24
C VAL A 182 -3.85 2.08 -3.74
N TYR A 183 -3.86 1.01 -4.52
CA TYR A 183 -2.67 0.39 -5.08
C TYR A 183 -2.78 0.43 -6.59
N ALA A 184 -1.70 0.86 -7.25
CA ALA A 184 -1.68 1.02 -8.68
C ALA A 184 -0.39 0.44 -9.25
N ASN A 185 -0.42 0.07 -10.52
CA ASN A 185 0.73 -0.51 -11.20
C ASN A 185 1.46 0.47 -12.12
N PHE A 186 1.50 1.77 -11.80
CA PHE A 186 2.27 2.72 -12.58
C PHE A 186 3.75 2.73 -12.15
N ASP A 187 4.62 3.19 -13.05
CA ASP A 187 6.00 3.55 -12.77
C ASP A 187 6.26 4.96 -13.31
N ILE A 188 6.86 5.83 -12.48
CA ILE A 188 7.14 7.23 -12.79
C ILE A 188 8.60 7.47 -12.44
N SER A 189 9.40 7.95 -13.39
CA SER A 189 10.80 8.28 -13.14
C SER A 189 10.93 9.48 -12.20
N ASP A 190 12.03 9.53 -11.43
CA ASP A 190 12.33 10.65 -10.53
C ASP A 190 12.32 12.02 -11.24
N GLU A 191 12.75 12.04 -12.51
CA GLU A 191 12.73 13.25 -13.34
C GLU A 191 11.30 13.76 -13.56
N ILE A 192 10.38 12.85 -13.92
CA ILE A 192 8.97 13.18 -14.14
C ILE A 192 8.28 13.55 -12.83
N LEU A 193 8.61 12.84 -11.74
CA LEU A 193 8.06 13.12 -10.42
C LEU A 193 8.47 14.51 -9.92
N ALA A 194 9.72 14.92 -10.16
CA ALA A 194 10.21 16.25 -9.80
C ALA A 194 9.50 17.38 -10.56
N GLU A 195 8.97 17.14 -11.76
CA GLU A 195 8.17 18.12 -12.52
C GLU A 195 6.75 18.34 -11.95
N LEU A 196 6.26 17.43 -11.11
CA LEU A 196 4.92 17.51 -10.50
C LEU A 196 4.87 18.35 -9.21
N THR A 197 6.04 18.76 -8.68
CA THR A 197 6.19 19.46 -7.40
C THR A 197 6.48 20.95 -7.59
#